data_AF-A0A2E8F2X3-F1
#
_entry.id   AF-A0A2E8F2X3-F1
#
_cell.length_a   1.000
_cell.length_b   1.000
_cell.length_c   1.000
_cell.angle_alpha   90.00
_cell.angle_beta   90.00
_cell.angle_gamma   90.00
#
_symmetry.space_group_name_H-M   'P 1'
#
loop_
_entity.id
_entity.type
_entity.pdbx_description
1 polymer ?
#
loop_
_entity_poly.entity_id
_entity_poly.type
_entity_poly.pdbx_seq_one_letter_code
_entity_poly.pdbx_strand_id
1 'polypeptide(L)'
;MIELDPNTNQIVWEYRDNPYFNFYSSRISGARRLPNGNTLITDGMSGRMFQVTPSGEVVWEYVNPYFAKDTNGVEDNRVFRSTWYMPGEIPQLQ
;
A
#
# COMPACT_ATOMS: atom_id res chain seq x y z
N MET A 1 0.29 2.51 -9.80
CA MET A 1 -0.25 3.61 -8.97
C MET A 1 0.27 4.92 -9.54
N ILE A 2 -0.57 5.96 -9.63
CA ILE A 2 -0.17 7.28 -10.12
C ILE A 2 -0.49 8.36 -9.08
N GLU A 3 0.28 9.43 -9.11
CA GLU A 3 -0.03 10.71 -8.49
C GLU A 3 -0.29 11.73 -9.60
N LEU A 4 -1.41 12.44 -9.49
CA LEU A 4 -1.82 13.47 -10.45
C LEU A 4 -1.72 14.84 -9.79
N ASP A 5 -1.22 15.83 -10.52
CA ASP A 5 -1.47 17.23 -10.17
C ASP A 5 -2.90 17.60 -10.58
N PRO A 6 -3.78 17.94 -9.61
CA PRO A 6 -5.18 18.22 -9.91
C PRO A 6 -5.40 19.50 -10.74
N ASN A 7 -4.41 20.40 -10.80
CA ASN A 7 -4.53 21.65 -11.57
C ASN A 7 -4.22 21.44 -13.05
N THR A 8 -3.32 20.51 -13.36
CA THR A 8 -2.81 20.28 -14.72
C THR A 8 -3.25 18.95 -15.31
N ASN A 9 -3.81 18.06 -14.49
CA ASN A 9 -4.11 16.66 -14.82
C ASN A 9 -2.88 15.85 -15.29
N GLN A 10 -1.68 16.31 -14.95
CA GLN A 10 -0.44 15.63 -15.31
C GLN A 10 -0.08 14.57 -14.27
N ILE A 11 0.46 13.44 -14.74
CA ILE A 11 1.08 12.44 -13.88
C ILE A 11 2.41 13.02 -13.39
N VAL A 12 2.50 13.28 -12.09
CA VAL A 12 3.71 13.80 -11.44
C VAL A 12 4.56 12.70 -10.81
N TRP A 13 3.95 11.53 -10.57
CA TRP A 13 4.64 10.35 -10.09
C TRP A 13 3.90 9.09 -10.51
N GLU A 14 4.64 8.01 -10.76
CA GLU A 14 4.08 6.71 -11.03
C GLU A 14 4.94 5.63 -10.38
N TYR A 15 4.28 4.64 -9.80
CA TYR A 15 4.87 3.37 -9.40
C TYR A 15 4.25 2.22 -10.16
N ARG A 16 5.11 1.34 -10.68
CA ARG A 16 4.78 0.07 -11.31
C ARG A 16 5.68 -1.00 -10.69
N ASP A 17 5.09 -2.16 -10.39
CA ASP A 17 5.88 -3.32 -9.98
C ASP A 17 6.53 -3.99 -11.21
N ASN A 18 7.50 -4.87 -10.98
CA ASN A 18 8.17 -5.61 -12.02
C ASN A 18 8.20 -7.12 -11.69
N PRO A 19 7.49 -7.97 -12.46
CA PRO A 19 6.63 -7.62 -13.60
C PRO A 19 5.37 -6.86 -13.20
N TYR A 20 4.87 -6.03 -14.12
CA TYR A 20 3.76 -5.09 -13.91
C TYR A 20 2.45 -5.72 -13.42
N PHE A 21 2.24 -7.02 -13.67
CA PHE A 21 1.03 -7.73 -13.24
C PHE A 21 1.07 -8.18 -11.77
N ASN A 22 2.21 -8.07 -11.09
CA ASN A 22 2.34 -8.42 -9.67
C ASN A 22 1.68 -7.39 -8.73
N PHE A 23 1.25 -6.25 -9.27
CA PHE A 23 0.66 -5.16 -8.51
C PHE A 23 -0.69 -4.76 -9.11
N TYR A 24 -1.61 -5.72 -9.07
CA TYR A 24 -3.01 -5.54 -9.42
C TYR A 24 -3.90 -6.05 -8.28
N SER A 25 -4.74 -5.16 -7.76
CA SER A 25 -5.78 -5.50 -6.79
C SER A 25 -7.13 -5.21 -7.42
N SER A 26 -7.98 -6.22 -7.57
CA SER A 26 -9.28 -6.08 -8.24
C SER A 26 -10.27 -5.24 -7.44
N ARG A 27 -10.10 -5.18 -6.12
CA ARG A 27 -10.88 -4.42 -5.14
C ARG A 27 -9.96 -4.09 -3.95
N ILE A 28 -10.38 -3.21 -3.05
CA ILE A 28 -9.72 -2.89 -1.76
C ILE A 28 -8.21 -2.57 -1.86
N SER A 29 -7.82 -1.33 -1.66
CA SER A 29 -6.42 -0.89 -1.67
C SER A 29 -6.34 0.51 -1.10
N GLY A 30 -5.12 1.01 -0.94
CA GLY A 30 -4.92 2.39 -0.54
C GLY A 30 -3.49 2.81 -0.76
N ALA A 31 -3.28 4.12 -0.76
CA ALA A 31 -1.95 4.68 -0.72
C ALA A 31 -1.92 6.01 0.01
N ARG A 32 -0.80 6.29 0.67
CA ARG A 32 -0.62 7.51 1.47
C ARG A 32 0.84 7.96 1.40
N ARG A 33 1.07 9.22 1.02
CA ARG A 33 2.36 9.88 1.20
C ARG A 33 2.62 10.11 2.69
N LEU A 34 3.80 9.70 3.16
CA LEU A 34 4.26 9.84 4.53
C LEU A 34 5.13 11.10 4.69
N PRO A 35 5.31 11.63 5.91
CA PRO A 35 6.11 12.83 6.16
C PRO A 35 7.59 12.71 5.72
N ASN A 36 8.14 11.50 5.69
CA ASN A 36 9.50 11.25 5.20
C ASN A 36 9.62 11.23 3.67
N GLY A 37 8.52 11.45 2.93
CA GLY A 37 8.49 11.45 1.47
C GLY A 37 8.18 10.08 0.84
N ASN A 38 8.22 8.99 1.60
CA ASN A 38 7.84 7.67 1.10
C ASN A 38 6.33 7.56 0.91
N THR A 39 5.91 6.64 0.06
CA THR A 39 4.50 6.30 -0.13
C THR A 39 4.23 4.93 0.48
N LEU A 40 3.35 4.86 1.48
CA LEU A 40 2.76 3.60 1.95
C LEU A 40 1.72 3.14 0.94
N ILE A 41 1.79 1.89 0.50
CA ILE A 41 0.86 1.26 -0.42
C ILE A 41 0.25 0.03 0.26
N THR A 42 -1.06 -0.14 0.11
CA THR A 42 -1.82 -1.34 0.49
C THR A 42 -2.29 -2.04 -0.78
N ASP A 43 -1.68 -3.17 -1.10
CA ASP A 43 -2.16 -4.11 -2.11
C ASP A 43 -3.10 -5.11 -1.41
N GLY A 44 -4.37 -4.71 -1.32
CA GLY A 44 -5.31 -5.30 -0.37
C GLY A 44 -5.68 -6.74 -0.69
N MET A 45 -5.80 -7.10 -1.97
CA MET A 45 -6.18 -8.46 -2.36
C MET A 45 -5.06 -9.49 -2.13
N SER A 46 -3.80 -9.08 -2.18
CA SER A 46 -2.64 -9.95 -1.89
C SER A 46 -2.25 -9.95 -0.41
N GLY A 47 -2.87 -9.10 0.41
CA GLY A 47 -2.52 -8.91 1.81
C GLY A 47 -1.14 -8.28 2.01
N ARG A 48 -0.59 -7.61 0.98
CA ARG A 48 0.74 -6.99 0.99
C ARG A 48 0.63 -5.50 1.29
N MET A 49 1.51 -5.02 2.17
CA MET A 49 1.70 -3.60 2.48
C MET A 49 3.18 -3.28 2.34
N PHE A 50 3.49 -2.13 1.73
CA PHE A 50 4.89 -1.78 1.49
C PHE A 50 5.08 -0.27 1.39
N GLN A 51 6.30 0.18 1.67
CA GLN A 51 6.72 1.57 1.48
C GLN A 51 7.63 1.67 0.26
N VAL A 52 7.35 2.67 -0.57
CA VAL A 52 8.15 2.99 -1.75
C VAL A 52 8.74 4.39 -1.62
N THR A 53 10.00 4.56 -1.95
CA THR A 53 10.65 5.89 -2.05
C THR A 53 10.12 6.68 -3.26
N PRO A 54 10.37 8.00 -3.34
CA PRO A 54 10.04 8.77 -4.55
C PRO A 54 10.69 8.23 -5.83
N SER A 55 11.85 7.58 -5.73
CA SER A 55 12.54 6.94 -6.86
C SER A 55 11.99 5.58 -7.26
N GLY A 56 10.99 5.06 -6.53
CA GLY A 56 10.35 3.77 -6.85
C GLY A 56 10.96 2.55 -6.14
N GLU A 57 11.86 2.75 -5.18
CA GLU A 57 12.49 1.65 -4.44
C GLU A 57 11.61 1.20 -3.26
N VAL A 58 11.40 -0.11 -3.14
CA VAL A 58 10.71 -0.70 -1.97
C VAL A 58 11.69 -0.78 -0.80
N VAL A 59 11.41 -0.06 0.28
CA VAL A 59 12.29 0.03 1.47
C VAL A 59 11.75 -0.64 2.71
N TRP A 60 10.48 -1.04 2.68
CA TRP A 60 9.84 -1.86 3.71
C TRP A 60 8.68 -2.63 3.10
N GLU A 61 8.47 -3.86 3.57
CA GLU A 61 7.40 -4.73 3.11
C GLU A 61 6.91 -5.62 4.25
N TYR A 62 5.60 -5.87 4.25
CA TYR A 62 4.95 -6.84 5.10
C TYR A 62 3.82 -7.51 4.34
N VAL A 63 3.76 -8.84 4.43
CA VAL A 63 2.66 -9.65 3.90
C VAL A 63 1.90 -10.23 5.08
N ASN A 64 0.59 -10.02 5.12
CA ASN A 64 -0.27 -10.56 6.17
C ASN A 64 -0.15 -12.10 6.22
N PRO A 65 0.35 -12.70 7.30
CA PRO A 65 0.50 -14.15 7.40
C PRO A 65 -0.79 -14.85 7.84
N TYR A 66 -1.84 -14.09 8.20
CA TYR A 66 -3.07 -14.63 8.73
C TYR A 66 -4.11 -14.82 7.62
N PHE A 67 -4.42 -16.07 7.34
CA PHE A 67 -5.44 -16.47 6.39
C PHE A 67 -6.76 -16.76 7.10
N ALA A 68 -7.87 -16.41 6.45
CA ALA A 68 -9.21 -16.71 6.92
C ALA A 68 -10.10 -17.09 5.73
N LYS A 69 -11.12 -17.91 6.01
CA LYS A 69 -12.14 -18.27 5.03
C LYS A 69 -13.23 -17.21 4.97
N ASP A 70 -13.55 -16.74 3.78
CA ASP A 70 -14.71 -15.88 3.55
C ASP A 70 -16.03 -16.68 3.56
N THR A 71 -17.16 -15.99 3.35
CA THR A 71 -18.50 -16.61 3.33
C THR A 71 -18.69 -17.61 2.20
N ASN A 72 -17.84 -17.59 1.17
CA ASN A 72 -17.85 -18.54 0.05
C ASN A 72 -16.84 -19.69 0.26
N GLY A 73 -16.14 -19.71 1.41
CA GLY A 73 -15.13 -20.71 1.74
C GLY A 73 -13.77 -20.47 1.09
N VAL A 74 -13.56 -19.31 0.45
CA VAL A 74 -12.25 -18.94 -0.12
C VAL A 74 -11.33 -18.53 1.01
N GLU A 75 -10.16 -19.15 1.09
CA GLU A 75 -9.13 -18.80 2.07
C GLU A 75 -8.19 -17.75 1.49
N ASP A 76 -8.08 -16.60 2.16
CA ASP A 76 -7.20 -15.50 1.78
C ASP A 76 -6.76 -14.69 2.99
N ASN A 77 -5.82 -13.77 2.77
CA ASN A 77 -5.19 -12.93 3.80
C ASN A 77 -5.44 -11.43 3.52
N ARG A 78 -6.57 -11.09 2.90
CA ARG A 78 -6.85 -9.74 2.39
C ARG A 78 -6.76 -8.67 3.47
N VAL A 79 -6.28 -7.49 3.09
CA VAL A 79 -6.20 -6.32 3.97
C VAL A 79 -7.01 -5.17 3.37
N PHE A 80 -7.95 -4.64 4.14
CA PHE A 80 -8.81 -3.53 3.70
C PHE A 80 -8.06 -2.20 3.65
N ARG A 81 -7.30 -1.89 4.70
CA ARG A 81 -6.55 -0.64 4.85
C ARG A 81 -5.34 -0.85 5.76
N SER A 82 -4.25 -0.17 5.45
CA SER A 82 -3.14 0.02 6.39
C SER A 82 -2.96 1.51 6.73
N THR A 83 -2.42 1.75 7.92
CA THR A 83 -2.00 3.08 8.38
C THR A 83 -0.60 2.94 8.97
N TRP A 84 0.31 3.77 8.51
CA TRP A 84 1.63 3.93 9.13
C TRP A 84 1.57 5.10 10.11
N TYR A 85 2.11 4.88 11.30
CA TYR A 85 2.22 5.90 12.34
C TYR A 85 3.69 6.20 12.58
N MET A 86 4.04 7.48 12.56
CA MET A 86 5.36 7.97 12.92
C MET A 86 5.53 7.95 14.45
N PRO A 87 6.77 7.88 14.96
CA PRO A 87 7.03 8.08 16.38
C PRO A 87 6.35 9.36 16.90
N GLY A 88 5.53 9.23 17.95
CA GLY A 88 4.76 10.34 18.53
C GLY A 88 3.35 10.56 17.96
N GLU A 89 2.95 9.90 16.88
CA GLU A 89 1.55 9.95 16.40
C GLU A 89 0.60 9.03 17.19
N ILE A 90 1.15 8.07 17.95
CA ILE A 90 0.40 7.24 18.89
C ILE A 90 0.96 7.47 20.29
N PRO A 91 0.33 8.33 21.11
CA PRO A 91 0.76 8.61 22.48
C PRO A 91 0.86 7.36 23.37
N GLN A 92 0.09 6.32 23.07
CA GLN A 92 0.01 5.07 23.84
C GLN A 92 1.19 4.11 23.58
N LEU A 93 2.06 4.40 22.60
CA LEU A 93 3.21 3.56 22.24
C LEU A 93 4.57 4.23 22.56
N GLN A 94 4.56 5.28 23.40
CA GLN A 94 5.77 5.96 23.88
C GLN A 94 6.27 5.40 25.21
#